data_AF-A0A939ZRY0-F1
#
_entry.id   AF-A0A939ZRY0-F1
#
_cell.length_a   1.000
_cell.length_b   1.000
_cell.length_c   1.000
_cell.angle_alpha   90.00
_cell.angle_beta   90.00
_cell.angle_gamma   90.00
#
_symmetry.space_group_name_H-M   'P 1'
#
loop_
_entity.id
_entity.type
_entity.pdbx_description
1 polymer ?
#
loop_
_entity_poly.entity_id
_entity_poly.type
_entity_poly.pdbx_seq_one_letter_code
_entity_poly.pdbx_strand_id
1 'polypeptide(L)'
;EVHYKGKNIADVLDMTVEEACSFFASQPRILSKIQTLYDVGLGYVKLGQSSTTLSGGEAQRVKLATELSKRSTGSTVYVLDEPTTGLHIADVHKLIDILNRFVDAGNTVVVIEHNLDVIKVADHIIDLGPEGGDGGGKIVAQGTPEEVAQVKTSWTGQYLAKVLKGESFIPSIKK
;
A
#
# COMPACT_ATOMS: atom_id res chain seq x y z
N GLU A 1 -17.87 -2.73 37.66
CA GLU A 1 -17.40 -2.37 36.30
C GLU A 1 -15.91 -2.06 36.37
N VAL A 2 -15.10 -2.65 35.48
CA VAL A 2 -13.63 -2.52 35.52
C VAL A 2 -13.22 -1.37 34.60
N HIS A 3 -12.39 -0.46 35.12
CA HIS A 3 -11.93 0.72 34.41
C HIS A 3 -10.40 0.74 34.31
N TYR A 4 -9.89 1.23 33.18
CA TYR A 4 -8.48 1.53 32.96
C TYR A 4 -8.35 2.98 32.50
N LYS A 5 -7.56 3.80 33.20
CA LYS A 5 -7.46 5.26 32.96
C LYS A 5 -8.83 5.95 32.83
N GLY A 6 -9.81 5.51 33.64
CA GLY A 6 -11.17 6.08 33.65
C GLY A 6 -12.08 5.65 32.49
N LYS A 7 -11.69 4.64 31.68
CA LYS A 7 -12.46 4.11 30.55
C LYS A 7 -12.78 2.64 30.77
N ASN A 8 -14.02 2.23 30.48
CA ASN A 8 -14.38 0.80 30.45
C ASN A 8 -14.03 0.19 29.07
N ILE A 9 -14.28 -1.12 28.87
CA ILE A 9 -13.93 -1.79 27.61
C ILE A 9 -14.75 -1.29 26.41
N ALA A 10 -16.01 -0.89 26.63
CA ALA A 10 -16.85 -0.35 25.57
C ALA A 10 -16.32 1.02 25.11
N ASP A 11 -15.93 1.88 26.05
CA ASP A 11 -15.33 3.17 25.73
C ASP A 11 -14.01 3.00 24.95
N VAL A 12 -13.19 2.01 25.32
CA VAL A 12 -11.94 1.71 24.60
C VAL A 12 -12.21 1.22 23.18
N LEU A 13 -13.20 0.36 22.99
CA LEU A 13 -13.59 -0.12 21.66
C LEU A 13 -14.22 0.98 20.79
N ASP A 14 -14.78 2.02 21.39
CA ASP A 14 -15.36 3.16 20.68
C ASP A 14 -14.33 4.23 20.28
N MET A 15 -13.09 4.13 20.77
CA MET A 15 -11.99 5.04 20.38
C MET A 15 -11.57 4.83 18.93
N THR A 16 -11.18 5.92 18.27
CA THR A 16 -10.47 5.84 17.00
C THR A 16 -9.06 5.25 17.21
N VAL A 17 -8.46 4.73 16.15
CA VAL A 17 -7.06 4.27 16.16
C VAL A 17 -6.12 5.39 16.62
N GLU A 18 -6.33 6.63 16.17
CA GLU A 18 -5.53 7.79 16.57
C GLU A 18 -5.66 8.11 18.08
N GLU A 19 -6.88 8.11 18.60
CA GLU A 19 -7.13 8.28 20.04
C GLU A 19 -6.48 7.16 20.84
N ALA A 20 -6.58 5.93 20.35
CA ALA A 20 -6.04 4.76 21.00
C ALA A 20 -4.50 4.75 21.03
N CYS A 21 -3.83 5.28 19.98
CA CYS A 21 -2.38 5.50 20.00
C CYS A 21 -1.97 6.38 21.19
N SER A 22 -2.68 7.49 21.40
CA SER A 22 -2.44 8.40 22.52
C SER A 22 -2.75 7.75 23.87
N PHE A 23 -3.88 7.03 23.95
CA PHE A 23 -4.35 6.39 25.19
C PHE A 23 -3.40 5.26 25.67
N PHE A 24 -2.87 4.47 24.74
CA PHE A 24 -1.95 3.35 24.99
C PHE A 24 -0.47 3.70 24.82
N ALA A 25 -0.10 4.98 24.78
CA ALA A 25 1.29 5.42 24.63
C ALA A 25 2.26 4.80 25.66
N SER A 26 1.79 4.54 26.88
CA SER A 26 2.56 3.91 27.96
C SER A 26 2.63 2.37 27.87
N GLN A 27 2.03 1.74 26.86
CA GLN A 27 1.90 0.28 26.72
C GLN A 27 2.48 -0.15 25.37
N PRO A 28 3.82 -0.34 25.27
CA PRO A 28 4.51 -0.54 24.00
C PRO A 28 3.98 -1.71 23.16
N ARG A 29 3.58 -2.81 23.80
CA ARG A 29 3.04 -4.00 23.12
C ARG A 29 1.68 -3.78 22.45
N ILE A 30 0.86 -2.89 23.02
CA ILE A 30 -0.46 -2.54 22.47
C ILE A 30 -0.26 -1.45 21.43
N LEU A 31 0.49 -0.40 21.80
CA LEU A 31 0.83 0.71 20.91
C LEU A 31 1.41 0.22 19.60
N SER A 32 2.35 -0.73 19.61
CA SER A 32 2.96 -1.23 18.37
C SER A 32 1.94 -1.82 17.39
N LYS A 33 0.84 -2.40 17.87
CA LYS A 33 -0.22 -2.97 17.02
C LYS A 33 -1.20 -1.91 16.52
N ILE A 34 -1.51 -0.93 17.36
CA ILE A 34 -2.41 0.18 16.98
C ILE A 34 -1.68 1.11 16.00
N GLN A 35 -0.37 1.32 16.21
CA GLN A 35 0.46 2.11 15.33
C GLN A 35 0.47 1.57 13.91
N THR A 36 0.48 0.25 13.70
CA THR A 36 0.42 -0.28 12.32
C THR A 36 -0.90 0.06 11.63
N LEU A 37 -2.03 0.11 12.36
CA LEU A 37 -3.31 0.59 11.82
C LEU A 37 -3.26 2.08 11.47
N TYR A 38 -2.61 2.88 12.31
CA TYR A 38 -2.42 4.30 12.06
C TYR A 38 -1.55 4.54 10.83
N ASP A 39 -0.43 3.82 10.72
CA ASP A 39 0.54 3.92 9.63
C ASP A 39 -0.09 3.56 8.28
N VAL A 40 -1.03 2.61 8.25
CA VAL A 40 -1.80 2.28 7.03
C VAL A 40 -2.90 3.29 6.71
N GLY A 41 -3.01 4.39 7.46
CA GLY A 41 -3.97 5.47 7.23
C GLY A 41 -5.38 5.18 7.77
N LEU A 42 -5.53 4.25 8.72
CA LEU A 42 -6.82 3.94 9.37
C LEU A 42 -7.00 4.67 10.70
N GLY A 43 -6.32 5.81 10.92
CA GLY A 43 -6.38 6.58 12.15
C GLY A 43 -7.81 6.95 12.60
N TYR A 44 -8.72 7.14 11.64
CA TYR A 44 -10.12 7.51 11.88
C TYR A 44 -11.05 6.33 12.19
N VAL A 45 -10.62 5.08 11.96
CA VAL A 45 -11.43 3.89 12.19
C VAL A 45 -11.51 3.60 13.68
N LYS A 46 -12.68 3.16 14.17
CA LYS A 46 -12.84 2.76 15.57
C LYS A 46 -12.27 1.36 15.82
N LEU A 47 -11.66 1.13 16.98
CA LEU A 47 -11.08 -0.18 17.33
C LEU A 47 -12.11 -1.33 17.30
N GLY A 48 -13.34 -1.06 17.72
CA GLY A 48 -14.46 -2.01 17.75
C GLY A 48 -15.34 -1.98 16.49
N GLN A 49 -14.93 -1.27 15.43
CA GLN A 49 -15.74 -1.18 14.21
C GLN A 49 -15.95 -2.57 13.59
N SER A 50 -17.20 -2.90 13.31
CA SER A 50 -17.54 -4.19 12.69
C SER A 50 -16.86 -4.35 11.34
N SER A 51 -16.19 -5.48 11.12
CA SER A 51 -15.51 -5.78 9.86
C SER A 51 -16.44 -5.77 8.65
N THR A 52 -17.75 -6.03 8.86
CA THR A 52 -18.78 -5.98 7.82
C THR A 52 -19.11 -4.56 7.34
N THR A 53 -18.66 -3.54 8.07
CA THR A 53 -18.90 -2.13 7.75
C THR A 53 -17.69 -1.42 7.13
N LEU A 54 -16.56 -2.14 7.02
CA LEU A 54 -15.36 -1.61 6.37
C LEU A 54 -15.55 -1.64 4.85
N SER A 55 -15.10 -0.58 4.19
CA SER A 55 -14.90 -0.57 2.74
C SER A 55 -13.84 -1.59 2.32
N GLY A 56 -13.85 -1.99 1.04
CA GLY A 56 -12.84 -2.91 0.51
C GLY A 56 -11.41 -2.43 0.75
N GLY A 57 -11.15 -1.14 0.51
CA GLY A 57 -9.84 -0.52 0.76
C GLY A 57 -9.46 -0.46 2.25
N GLU A 58 -10.41 -0.29 3.16
CA GLU A 58 -10.13 -0.38 4.61
C GLU A 58 -9.81 -1.81 5.03
N ALA A 59 -10.58 -2.80 4.57
CA ALA A 59 -10.34 -4.21 4.87
C ALA A 59 -8.95 -4.66 4.38
N GLN A 60 -8.54 -4.21 3.19
CA GLN A 60 -7.21 -4.46 2.66
C GLN A 60 -6.12 -3.82 3.53
N ARG A 61 -6.29 -2.58 3.96
CA ARG A 61 -5.34 -1.89 4.85
C ARG A 61 -5.24 -2.56 6.23
N VAL A 62 -6.35 -3.06 6.79
CA VAL A 62 -6.33 -3.88 8.03
C VAL A 62 -5.49 -5.13 7.84
N LYS A 63 -5.60 -5.81 6.68
CA LYS A 63 -4.77 -6.97 6.36
C LYS A 63 -3.28 -6.60 6.28
N LEU A 64 -2.95 -5.49 5.62
CA LEU A 64 -1.57 -4.97 5.57
C LEU A 64 -1.02 -4.66 6.96
N ALA A 65 -1.79 -3.95 7.79
CA ALA A 65 -1.41 -3.63 9.17
C ALA A 65 -1.18 -4.88 10.02
N THR A 66 -1.97 -5.92 9.78
CA THR A 66 -1.83 -7.22 10.46
C THR A 66 -0.50 -7.88 10.09
N GLU A 67 -0.13 -7.89 8.80
CA GLU A 67 1.16 -8.43 8.36
C GLU A 67 2.34 -7.60 8.86
N LEU A 68 2.26 -6.27 8.85
CA LEU A 68 3.28 -5.37 9.40
C LEU A 68 3.52 -5.58 10.91
N SER A 69 2.47 -5.97 11.64
CA SER A 69 2.57 -6.19 13.09
C SER A 69 3.32 -7.47 13.45
N LYS A 70 3.52 -8.39 12.47
CA LYS A 70 4.26 -9.62 12.68
C LYS A 70 5.75 -9.34 12.66
N ARG A 71 6.50 -10.17 13.40
CA ARG A 71 7.95 -10.11 13.37
C ARG A 71 8.44 -10.56 11.98
N SER A 72 9.08 -9.65 11.25
CA SER A 72 9.73 -9.97 9.97
C SER A 72 10.76 -11.07 10.16
N THR A 73 10.76 -12.06 9.27
CA THR A 73 11.85 -13.05 9.18
C THR A 73 12.97 -12.58 8.24
N GLY A 74 12.76 -11.47 7.51
CA GLY A 74 13.67 -10.99 6.46
C GLY A 74 13.76 -11.94 5.27
N SER A 75 12.74 -12.78 5.08
CA SER A 75 12.76 -13.87 4.10
C SER A 75 11.36 -14.24 3.62
N THR A 76 10.40 -13.32 3.78
CA THR A 76 9.01 -13.50 3.33
C THR A 76 8.82 -12.81 1.99
N VAL A 77 8.04 -13.43 1.10
CA VAL A 77 7.63 -12.83 -0.18
C VAL A 77 6.16 -12.43 -0.05
N TYR A 78 5.89 -11.14 -0.20
CA TYR A 78 4.55 -10.58 -0.24
C TYR A 78 4.13 -10.40 -1.69
N VAL A 79 2.95 -10.89 -2.06
CA VAL A 79 2.37 -10.70 -3.40
C VAL A 79 1.07 -9.94 -3.25
N LEU A 80 0.97 -8.79 -3.93
CA LEU A 80 -0.21 -7.92 -3.90
C LEU A 80 -0.74 -7.73 -5.31
N ASP A 81 -2.05 -7.89 -5.46
CA ASP A 81 -2.77 -7.71 -6.71
C ASP A 81 -3.54 -6.40 -6.68
N GLU A 82 -3.14 -5.45 -7.54
CA GLU A 82 -3.66 -4.09 -7.69
C GLU A 82 -4.03 -3.38 -6.37
N PRO A 83 -3.07 -3.24 -5.42
CA PRO A 83 -3.36 -2.70 -4.11
C PRO A 83 -3.75 -1.23 -4.07
N THR A 84 -3.60 -0.49 -5.18
CA THR A 84 -4.08 0.90 -5.30
C THR A 84 -5.53 1.02 -5.75
N THR A 85 -6.22 -0.08 -6.07
CA THR A 85 -7.60 -0.05 -6.56
C THR A 85 -8.52 0.70 -5.59
N GLY A 86 -9.13 1.78 -6.07
CA GLY A 86 -10.06 2.61 -5.30
C GLY A 86 -9.41 3.52 -4.25
N LEU A 87 -8.08 3.65 -4.24
CA LEU A 87 -7.38 4.59 -3.36
C LEU A 87 -7.24 5.98 -4.01
N HIS A 88 -7.36 7.02 -3.18
CA HIS A 88 -7.01 8.37 -3.57
C HIS A 88 -5.48 8.52 -3.65
N ILE A 89 -4.97 9.44 -4.48
CA ILE A 89 -3.52 9.64 -4.72
C ILE A 89 -2.73 9.79 -3.41
N ALA A 90 -3.26 10.56 -2.45
CA ALA A 90 -2.63 10.74 -1.13
C ALA A 90 -2.48 9.43 -0.33
N ASP A 91 -3.38 8.47 -0.52
CA ASP A 91 -3.32 7.16 0.15
C ASP A 91 -2.42 6.17 -0.60
N VAL A 92 -2.21 6.37 -1.92
CA VAL A 92 -1.22 5.61 -2.70
C VAL A 92 0.20 5.89 -2.16
N HIS A 93 0.53 7.14 -1.85
CA HIS A 93 1.83 7.46 -1.25
C HIS A 93 2.04 6.78 0.11
N LYS A 94 1.01 6.75 0.97
CA LYS A 94 1.09 6.02 2.24
C LYS A 94 1.29 4.52 2.00
N LEU A 95 0.58 3.94 1.03
CA LEU A 95 0.76 2.54 0.63
C LEU A 95 2.20 2.27 0.21
N ILE A 96 2.79 3.12 -0.62
CA ILE A 96 4.20 3.02 -1.04
C ILE A 96 5.12 3.00 0.19
N ASP A 97 4.95 3.94 1.13
CA ASP A 97 5.76 3.99 2.36
C ASP A 97 5.66 2.69 3.18
N ILE A 98 4.48 2.09 3.22
CA ILE A 98 4.23 0.81 3.91
C ILE A 98 4.93 -0.34 3.19
N LEU A 99 4.84 -0.40 1.86
CA LEU A 99 5.50 -1.45 1.07
C LEU A 99 7.02 -1.35 1.21
N ASN A 100 7.58 -0.14 1.20
CA ASN A 100 9.01 0.08 1.43
C ASN A 100 9.46 -0.41 2.81
N ARG A 101 8.64 -0.26 3.86
CA ARG A 101 8.97 -0.81 5.18
C ARG A 101 9.06 -2.33 5.19
N PHE A 102 8.31 -3.04 4.35
CA PHE A 102 8.48 -4.50 4.20
C PHE A 102 9.83 -4.83 3.56
N VAL A 103 10.21 -4.08 2.52
CA VAL A 103 11.51 -4.22 1.83
C VAL A 103 12.67 -3.91 2.78
N ASP A 104 12.60 -2.80 3.52
CA ASP A 104 13.59 -2.40 4.53
C ASP A 104 13.75 -3.45 5.64
N ALA A 105 12.68 -4.18 5.95
CA ALA A 105 12.70 -5.29 6.90
C ALA A 105 13.28 -6.59 6.31
N GLY A 106 13.86 -6.54 5.11
CA GLY A 106 14.51 -7.64 4.39
C GLY A 106 13.56 -8.53 3.58
N ASN A 107 12.29 -8.17 3.43
CA ASN A 107 11.34 -8.98 2.67
C ASN A 107 11.32 -8.59 1.19
N THR A 108 10.75 -9.48 0.37
CA THR A 108 10.48 -9.18 -1.04
C THR A 108 9.01 -8.81 -1.20
N VAL A 109 8.74 -7.74 -1.94
CA VAL A 109 7.37 -7.32 -2.28
C VAL A 109 7.22 -7.39 -3.80
N VAL A 110 6.25 -8.17 -4.26
CA VAL A 110 5.84 -8.28 -5.67
C VAL A 110 4.45 -7.67 -5.79
N VAL A 111 4.33 -6.67 -6.65
CA VAL A 111 3.07 -5.95 -6.85
C VAL A 111 2.67 -6.03 -8.31
N ILE A 112 1.41 -6.39 -8.57
CA ILE A 112 0.76 -6.24 -9.88
C ILE A 112 0.07 -4.88 -9.85
N GLU A 113 0.47 -3.97 -10.73
CA GLU A 113 -0.05 -2.61 -10.75
C GLU A 113 -0.09 -2.02 -12.15
N HIS A 114 -1.00 -1.06 -12.33
CA HIS A 114 -1.06 -0.16 -13.48
C HIS A 114 -0.89 1.31 -13.07
N ASN A 115 -0.84 1.60 -11.77
CA ASN A 115 -0.62 2.95 -11.26
C ASN A 115 0.85 3.38 -11.38
N LEU A 116 1.11 4.39 -12.22
CA LEU A 116 2.45 4.91 -12.48
C LEU A 116 3.14 5.49 -11.25
N ASP A 117 2.39 5.94 -10.22
CA ASP A 117 2.98 6.43 -8.97
C ASP A 117 3.63 5.30 -8.16
N VAL A 118 3.12 4.08 -8.25
CA VAL A 118 3.74 2.88 -7.64
C VAL A 118 4.84 2.34 -8.53
N ILE A 119 4.60 2.27 -9.84
CA ILE A 119 5.58 1.71 -10.79
C ILE A 119 6.88 2.52 -10.79
N LYS A 120 6.80 3.86 -10.71
CA LYS A 120 7.98 4.73 -10.76
C LYS A 120 8.93 4.60 -9.56
N VAL A 121 8.44 4.11 -8.43
CA VAL A 121 9.22 3.98 -7.19
C VAL A 121 9.75 2.56 -6.97
N ALA A 122 9.42 1.62 -7.85
CA ALA A 122 9.88 0.24 -7.75
C ALA A 122 11.38 0.13 -8.04
N ASP A 123 12.07 -0.76 -7.30
CA ASP A 123 13.49 -1.05 -7.57
C ASP A 123 13.69 -1.85 -8.87
N HIS A 124 12.69 -2.65 -9.25
CA HIS A 124 12.72 -3.50 -10.42
C HIS A 124 11.32 -3.74 -10.98
N ILE A 125 11.19 -3.68 -12.30
CA ILE A 125 9.95 -3.87 -13.05
C ILE A 125 10.12 -5.05 -14.00
N ILE A 126 9.06 -5.85 -14.14
CA ILE A 126 8.91 -6.85 -15.20
C ILE A 126 7.66 -6.46 -15.99
N ASP A 127 7.85 -5.98 -17.22
CA ASP A 127 6.76 -5.56 -18.09
C ASP A 127 6.32 -6.69 -19.02
N LEU A 128 5.02 -6.97 -19.03
CA LEU A 128 4.41 -8.05 -19.79
C LEU A 128 3.60 -7.50 -20.96
N GLY A 129 3.63 -8.19 -22.09
CA GLY A 129 2.91 -7.79 -23.30
C GLY A 129 3.43 -8.51 -24.54
N PRO A 130 3.54 -7.82 -25.70
CA PRO A 130 3.23 -6.39 -25.94
C PRO A 130 1.73 -6.06 -25.95
N GLU A 131 0.87 -7.05 -26.13
CA GLU A 131 -0.58 -6.91 -26.14
C GLU A 131 -1.23 -7.81 -25.06
N GLY A 132 -2.56 -7.71 -24.90
CA GLY A 132 -3.34 -8.66 -24.12
C GLY A 132 -3.69 -9.94 -24.89
N GLY A 133 -4.16 -10.97 -24.19
CA GLY A 133 -4.63 -12.23 -24.79
C GLY A 133 -3.52 -12.98 -25.54
N ASP A 134 -3.85 -13.55 -26.71
CA ASP A 134 -2.93 -14.34 -27.54
C ASP A 134 -1.73 -13.53 -28.07
N GLY A 135 -1.84 -12.20 -28.10
CA GLY A 135 -0.75 -11.29 -28.48
C GLY A 135 0.24 -10.99 -27.34
N GLY A 136 -0.02 -11.50 -26.14
CA GLY A 136 0.75 -11.22 -24.93
C GLY A 136 1.63 -12.36 -24.44
N GLY A 137 1.85 -12.39 -23.12
CA GLY A 137 2.54 -13.48 -22.42
C GLY A 137 4.06 -13.48 -22.55
N LYS A 138 4.67 -12.37 -23.02
CA LYS A 138 6.11 -12.22 -23.15
C LYS A 138 6.62 -11.10 -22.25
N ILE A 139 7.87 -11.22 -21.80
CA ILE A 139 8.59 -10.13 -21.15
C ILE A 139 9.00 -9.14 -22.25
N VAL A 140 8.46 -7.92 -22.18
CA VAL A 140 8.75 -6.86 -23.14
C VAL A 140 9.93 -6.02 -22.68
N ALA A 141 10.01 -5.78 -21.38
CA ALA A 141 11.10 -5.07 -20.72
C ALA A 141 11.28 -5.59 -19.30
N GLN A 142 12.48 -5.48 -18.77
CA GLN A 142 12.78 -5.70 -17.35
C GLN A 142 13.95 -4.83 -16.94
N GLY A 143 14.00 -4.41 -15.68
CA GLY A 143 15.04 -3.54 -15.15
C GLY A 143 14.48 -2.50 -14.19
N THR A 144 15.27 -1.47 -13.94
CA THR A 144 14.85 -0.27 -13.20
C THR A 144 13.77 0.51 -13.96
N PRO A 145 12.99 1.37 -13.28
CA PRO A 145 12.05 2.29 -13.93
C PRO A 145 12.66 3.07 -15.10
N GLU A 146 13.89 3.56 -14.94
CA GLU A 146 14.60 4.33 -15.94
C GLU A 146 14.98 3.48 -17.17
N GLU A 147 15.41 2.23 -16.95
CA GLU A 147 15.74 1.29 -18.04
C GLU A 147 14.50 0.91 -18.83
N VAL A 148 13.40 0.56 -18.14
CA VAL A 148 12.12 0.24 -18.79
C VAL A 148 11.58 1.44 -19.56
N ALA A 149 11.73 2.67 -19.05
CA ALA A 149 11.32 3.89 -19.73
C ALA A 149 12.03 4.14 -21.07
N GLN A 150 13.19 3.53 -21.34
CA GLN A 150 13.89 3.64 -22.62
C GLN A 150 13.38 2.63 -23.67
N VAL A 151 12.61 1.61 -23.27
CA VAL A 151 12.17 0.54 -24.16
C VAL A 151 10.95 0.98 -24.97
N LYS A 152 11.16 1.34 -26.24
CA LYS A 152 10.11 1.85 -27.13
C LYS A 152 8.94 0.89 -27.37
N THR A 153 9.17 -0.42 -27.27
CA THR A 153 8.15 -1.46 -27.45
C THR A 153 7.31 -1.70 -26.19
N SER A 154 7.70 -1.14 -25.05
CA SER A 154 6.96 -1.23 -23.79
C SER A 154 5.93 -0.11 -23.69
N TRP A 155 4.65 -0.46 -23.54
CA TRP A 155 3.62 0.52 -23.25
C TRP A 155 3.88 1.20 -21.89
N THR A 156 4.19 0.40 -20.88
CA THR A 156 4.58 0.86 -19.55
C THR A 156 5.73 1.87 -19.63
N GLY A 157 6.80 1.54 -20.34
CA GLY A 157 7.97 2.42 -20.53
C GLY A 157 7.61 3.76 -21.18
N GLN A 158 6.75 3.77 -22.20
CA GLN A 158 6.33 5.00 -22.88
C GLN A 158 5.58 5.98 -21.96
N TYR A 159 4.73 5.47 -21.06
CA TYR A 159 4.01 6.30 -20.10
C TYR A 159 4.89 6.68 -18.90
N LEU A 160 5.70 5.74 -18.41
CA LEU A 160 6.63 5.95 -17.31
C LEU A 160 7.66 7.04 -17.63
N ALA A 161 8.18 7.08 -18.86
CA ALA A 161 9.11 8.10 -19.31
C ALA A 161 8.59 9.54 -19.17
N LYS A 162 7.26 9.76 -19.27
CA LYS A 162 6.64 11.07 -19.09
C LYS A 162 6.55 11.45 -17.62
N VAL A 163 6.16 10.49 -16.78
CA VAL A 163 6.05 10.67 -15.32
C VAL A 163 7.42 10.96 -14.71
N LEU A 164 8.48 10.25 -15.12
CA LEU A 164 9.85 10.48 -14.65
C LEU A 164 10.39 11.86 -15.04
N LYS A 165 9.92 12.45 -16.14
CA LYS A 165 10.27 13.81 -16.57
C LYS A 165 9.49 14.91 -15.85
N GLY A 166 8.53 14.55 -14.99
CA GLY A 166 7.65 15.50 -14.31
C GLY A 166 6.59 16.14 -15.21
N GLU A 167 6.27 15.51 -16.36
CA GLU A 167 5.20 16.00 -17.24
C GLU A 167 3.83 15.65 -16.65
N SER A 168 3.03 16.68 -16.31
CA SER A 168 1.68 16.49 -15.77
C SER A 168 0.76 15.80 -16.78
N PHE A 169 0.16 14.69 -16.37
CA PHE A 169 -0.85 13.98 -17.17
C PHE A 169 -2.15 14.80 -17.20
N ILE A 170 -2.38 15.52 -18.29
CA ILE A 170 -3.73 15.98 -18.65
C ILE A 170 -4.23 14.97 -19.67
N PRO A 171 -5.18 14.08 -19.33
CA PRO A 171 -5.81 13.23 -20.32
C PRO A 171 -6.45 14.14 -21.36
N SER A 172 -5.93 14.13 -22.58
CA SER A 172 -6.58 14.80 -23.68
C SER A 172 -7.90 14.07 -23.93
N ILE A 173 -9.00 14.60 -23.40
CA ILE A 173 -10.34 14.22 -23.81
C ILE A 173 -10.43 14.62 -25.29
N LYS A 174 -10.13 13.68 -26.19
CA LYS A 174 -10.45 13.84 -27.61
C LYS A 174 -11.97 13.85 -27.72
N LYS A 175 -12.52 14.99 -28.15
CA LYS A 175 -13.86 15.09 -28.74
C LYS A 175 -13.93 14.26 -30.02
#